data_AF-A0A1I5P6A9-F1
#
_entry.id   AF-A0A1I5P6A9-F1
#
_cell.length_a   1.000
_cell.length_b   1.000
_cell.length_c   1.000
_cell.angle_alpha   90.00
_cell.angle_beta   90.00
_cell.angle_gamma   90.00
#
_symmetry.space_group_name_H-M   'P 1'
#
loop_
_entity.id
_entity.type
_entity.pdbx_description
1 polymer ?
#
loop_
_entity_poly.entity_id
_entity_poly.type
_entity_poly.pdbx_seq_one_letter_code
_entity_poly.pdbx_strand_id
1 'polypeptide(L)' 'MNASPPADAVDVGALARCAALDLSPERRAAVQAVLSAWIPAANELSRKMSDAAYRQLMPVTAFAHAHELPEDAA' A
#
# COMPACT_ATOMS: atom_id res chain seq x y z
N MET A 1 -31.15 -12.54 -7.06
CA MET A 1 -30.00 -13.19 -6.39
C MET A 1 -28.75 -12.43 -6.80
N ASN A 2 -28.26 -11.52 -5.96
CA ASN A 2 -26.98 -10.83 -6.23
C ASN A 2 -25.88 -11.70 -5.62
N ALA A 3 -25.09 -12.36 -6.47
CA ALA A 3 -23.92 -13.07 -6.03
C ALA A 3 -22.93 -12.07 -5.42
N SER A 4 -22.45 -12.31 -4.21
CA SER A 4 -21.31 -11.57 -3.69
C SER A 4 -20.13 -11.77 -4.64
N PRO A 5 -19.41 -10.70 -5.02
CA PRO A 5 -18.18 -10.87 -5.77
C PRO A 5 -17.22 -11.77 -4.98
N PRO A 6 -16.34 -12.53 -5.66
CA PRO A 6 -15.34 -13.34 -4.98
C PRO A 6 -14.54 -12.46 -4.01
N ALA A 7 -14.16 -13.01 -2.86
CA ALA A 7 -13.53 -12.27 -1.77
C ALA A 7 -12.27 -11.48 -2.18
N ASP A 8 -11.67 -11.84 -3.31
CA ASP A 8 -10.45 -11.23 -3.87
C ASP A 8 -10.71 -10.14 -4.92
N ALA A 9 -11.95 -9.97 -5.37
CA ALA A 9 -12.29 -8.92 -6.34
C ALA A 9 -12.51 -7.59 -5.62
N VAL A 10 -11.65 -6.62 -5.93
CA VAL A 10 -11.75 -5.25 -5.40
C VAL A 10 -13.02 -4.58 -5.94
N ASP A 11 -13.96 -4.24 -5.07
CA ASP A 11 -15.12 -3.43 -5.43
C ASP A 11 -14.78 -1.93 -5.36
N VAL A 12 -14.25 -1.39 -6.45
CA VAL A 12 -13.93 0.04 -6.57
C VAL A 12 -15.17 0.92 -6.44
N GLY A 13 -16.36 0.42 -6.80
CA GLY A 13 -17.61 1.15 -6.64
C GLY A 13 -17.96 1.36 -5.17
N ALA A 14 -17.84 0.31 -4.34
CA ALA A 14 -18.01 0.42 -2.90
C ALA A 14 -16.95 1.34 -2.27
N LEU A 15 -15.68 1.20 -2.65
CA LEU A 15 -14.60 2.05 -2.14
C LEU A 15 -14.81 3.53 -2.49
N ALA A 16 -15.23 3.83 -3.72
CA ALA A 16 -15.55 5.19 -4.14
C ALA A 16 -16.70 5.79 -3.31
N ARG A 17 -17.77 5.01 -3.04
CA ARG A 17 -18.86 5.44 -2.15
C ARG A 17 -18.38 5.71 -0.73
N CYS A 18 -17.58 4.81 -0.16
CA CYS A 18 -17.01 4.98 1.19
C CYS A 18 -16.11 6.22 1.29
N ALA A 19 -15.39 6.54 0.22
CA ALA A 19 -14.54 7.72 0.14
C ALA A 19 -15.31 9.01 -0.25
N ALA A 20 -16.63 8.93 -0.45
CA ALA A 20 -17.46 10.02 -0.96
C ALA A 20 -16.93 10.63 -2.28
N LEU A 21 -16.36 9.80 -3.15
CA LEU A 21 -15.82 10.20 -4.45
C LEU A 21 -16.79 9.83 -5.57
N ASP A 22 -17.18 10.83 -6.35
CA ASP A 22 -17.88 10.58 -7.62
C ASP A 22 -16.87 10.37 -8.75
N LEU A 23 -16.62 9.09 -9.06
CA LEU A 23 -15.68 8.69 -10.09
C LEU A 23 -16.42 8.33 -11.38
N SER A 24 -16.00 8.91 -12.50
CA SER A 24 -16.42 8.47 -13.84
C SER A 24 -16.02 7.00 -14.08
N PRO A 25 -16.67 6.31 -15.03
CA PRO A 25 -16.32 4.95 -15.39
C PRO A 25 -14.84 4.76 -15.76
N GLU A 26 -14.24 5.70 -16.51
CA GLU A 26 -12.81 5.59 -16.87
C GLU A 26 -11.91 5.67 -15.63
N ARG A 27 -12.23 6.58 -14.69
CA ARG A 27 -11.46 6.71 -13.44
C ARG A 27 -11.61 5.47 -12.56
N ARG A 28 -12.80 4.86 -12.51
CA ARG A 28 -13.00 3.58 -11.80
C ARG A 28 -12.15 2.47 -12.38
N ALA A 29 -12.06 2.36 -13.71
CA ALA A 29 -11.21 1.38 -14.38
C ALA A 29 -9.71 1.60 -14.07
N ALA A 30 -9.25 2.86 -14.07
CA ALA A 30 -7.88 3.19 -13.69
C ALA A 30 -7.57 2.81 -12.23
N VAL A 31 -8.47 3.15 -11.30
CA VAL A 31 -8.33 2.79 -9.88
C VAL A 31 -8.36 1.27 -9.69
N GLN A 32 -9.22 0.56 -10.42
CA GLN A 32 -9.27 -0.91 -10.39
C GLN A 32 -7.92 -1.52 -10.72
N ALA A 33 -7.27 -1.07 -11.80
CA ALA A 33 -5.97 -1.58 -12.20
C ALA A 33 -4.91 -1.36 -11.11
N VAL A 34 -4.88 -0.16 -10.52
CA VAL A 34 -3.94 0.17 -9.44
C VAL A 34 -4.16 -0.69 -8.21
N LEU A 35 -5.41 -0.74 -7.70
CA LEU A 35 -5.72 -1.49 -6.48
C LEU A 35 -5.53 -2.99 -6.66
N SER A 36 -5.84 -3.53 -7.84
CA SER A 36 -5.63 -4.96 -8.15
C SER A 36 -4.15 -5.33 -8.12
N ALA A 37 -3.24 -4.40 -8.46
CA ALA A 37 -1.80 -4.61 -8.35
C ALA A 37 -1.28 -4.43 -6.91
N TRP A 38 -1.81 -3.45 -6.16
CA TRP A 38 -1.24 -3.06 -4.87
C TRP A 38 -1.77 -3.87 -3.68
N ILE A 39 -3.05 -4.24 -3.68
CA ILE A 39 -3.68 -4.94 -2.54
C ILE A 39 -2.97 -6.27 -2.23
N PRO A 40 -2.63 -7.14 -3.20
CA PRO A 40 -1.91 -8.37 -2.91
C PRO A 40 -0.56 -8.13 -2.22
N ALA A 41 0.22 -7.15 -2.70
CA ALA A 41 1.51 -6.81 -2.12
C ALA A 41 1.38 -6.24 -0.69
N ALA A 42 0.39 -5.37 -0.47
CA ALA A 42 0.11 -4.81 0.86
C ALA A 42 -0.34 -5.88 1.87
N ASN A 43 -1.16 -6.84 1.42
CA ASN A 43 -1.62 -7.96 2.24
C ASN A 43 -0.47 -8.91 2.58
N GLU A 44 0.42 -9.19 1.64
CA GLU A 44 1.60 -10.02 1.90
C GLU A 44 2.53 -9.37 2.92
N LEU A 45 2.75 -8.06 2.81
CA LEU A 45 3.50 -7.30 3.81
C LEU A 45 2.83 -7.36 5.18
N SER A 46 1.51 -7.13 5.24
CA SER A 46 0.75 -7.22 6.50
C SER A 46 0.87 -8.59 7.13
N ARG A 47 0.76 -9.66 6.34
CA ARG A 47 0.94 -11.05 6.80
C ARG A 47 2.33 -11.26 7.39
N LYS A 48 3.38 -10.81 6.69
CA LYS A 48 4.76 -10.91 7.15
C LYS A 48 4.99 -10.13 8.46
N MET A 49 4.49 -8.91 8.57
CA MET A 49 4.68 -8.09 9.77
C MET A 49 3.83 -8.56 10.96
N SER A 50 2.73 -9.26 10.73
CA SER A 50 1.87 -9.81 11.79
C SER A 50 2.41 -11.12 12.38
N ASP A 51 3.27 -11.82 11.64
CA ASP A 51 3.92 -13.05 12.08
C ASP A 51 4.85 -12.78 13.28
N ALA A 52 4.76 -13.64 14.29
CA ALA A 52 5.51 -13.55 15.53
C ALA A 52 7.03 -13.45 15.32
N ALA A 53 7.55 -14.07 14.27
CA ALA A 53 8.96 -14.01 13.91
C ALA A 53 9.43 -12.59 13.55
N TYR A 54 8.52 -11.71 13.14
CA TYR A 54 8.82 -10.35 12.68
C TYR A 54 8.31 -9.26 13.62
N ARG A 55 7.63 -9.60 14.73
CA ARG A 55 7.10 -8.61 15.69
C ARG A 55 8.16 -7.77 16.40
N GLN A 56 9.38 -8.29 16.52
CA GLN A 56 10.51 -7.57 17.12
C GLN A 56 11.33 -6.79 16.10
N LEU A 57 10.97 -6.82 14.81
CA LEU A 57 11.64 -5.99 13.81
C LEU A 57 11.32 -4.52 14.08
N MET A 58 12.37 -3.76 14.42
CA MET A 58 12.31 -2.31 14.45
C MET A 58 12.60 -1.76 13.04
N PRO A 59 11.87 -0.72 12.59
CA PRO A 59 12.25 0.01 11.38
C PRO A 59 13.71 0.46 11.47
N VAL A 60 14.46 0.33 10.38
CA VAL A 60 15.83 0.86 10.31
C VAL A 60 15.74 2.38 10.38
N THR A 61 16.09 2.96 11.52
CA THR A 61 16.14 4.41 11.74
C THR A 61 17.48 5.03 11.33
N ALA A 62 18.44 4.21 10.90
CA ALA A 62 19.72 4.68 10.40
C ALA A 62 19.58 5.22 8.96
N PHE A 63 19.13 6.46 8.84
CA PHE A 63 19.57 7.28 7.72
C PHE A 63 21.02 7.66 8.00
N ALA A 64 21.98 6.85 7.53
CA ALA A 64 23.36 7.28 7.51
C ALA A 64 23.45 8.48 6.55
N HIS A 65 23.31 9.70 7.08
CA HIS A 65 23.81 10.88 6.39
C HIS A 65 25.28 10.60 6.12
N ALA A 66 25.65 10.64 4.84
CA ALA A 66 27.05 10.63 4.44
C ALA A 66 27.75 11.71 5.27
N HIS A 67 28.82 11.32 5.96
CA HIS A 67 29.70 12.23 6.69
C HIS A 67 29.91 13.51 5.86
N GLU A 68 29.53 14.67 6.40
CA GLU A 68 30.09 15.93 5.93
C GLU A 68 31.60 15.81 6.11
N LEU A 69 32.35 15.82 4.99
CA LEU A 69 33.79 15.97 5.03
C LEU A 69 34.09 17.34 5.66
N PRO A 70 35.00 17.44 6.65
CA PRO A 70 35.33 18.72 7.24
C PRO A 70 35.86 19.69 6.17
N GLU A 71 35.29 20.89 6.14
CA GLU A 71 35.56 21.95 5.16
C GLU A 71 36.92 22.65 5.36
N ASP A 72 37.80 22.10 6.20
CA ASP A 72 39.15 22.63 6.45
C ASP A 72 40.21 21.74 5.80
N ALA A 73 40.28 21.81 4.47
CA ALA A 73 41.48 21.50 3.71
C ALA A 73 41.80 22.69 2.79
N ALA A 74 42.14 23.82 3.42
CA ALA A 74 42.69 25.01 2.77
C ALA A 74 44.15 25.21 3.22
#